data_AF-A0A9Q0QKR0-F1
#
_entry.id   AF-A0A9Q0QKR0-F1
#
_cell.length_a   1.000
_cell.length_b   1.000
_cell.length_c   1.000
_cell.angle_alpha   90.00
_cell.angle_beta   90.00
_cell.angle_gamma   90.00
#
_symmetry.space_group_name_H-M   'P 1'
#
loop_
_entity.id
_entity.type
_entity.pdbx_description
1 polymer ?
#
loop_
_entity_poly.entity_id
_entity_poly.type
_entity_poly.pdbx_seq_one_letter_code
_entity_poly.pdbx_strand_id
1 'polypeptide(L)'
;MISFVAAGSQRFCSSSLVLGPRPTSASRPKTRRAREARAAVVEARPPQAPARVMRPAVRDANLIVGGDRTEDLQAEVRAMARAVNASVYSPEDLAVQYGSRPIKVLQRTLEILTAAGSFGLKLFLDKRNGVFDQKKRKRAAELRRIFTRLGPTFVKLGQGLSTRPDICPPEYLEELAELQDALPTFPDAEAFSCIERELGLSLDSIFSSISPSPIAAASLGQVYKAQLTYSGQTVAVKVQRPGIEEAIGLDFYLIRGLGFFINKYVDIITSDVVALIDEFARRVYQELNYVQGQNARRFKKLYADREDILVPDIFWDYTSSKVLTMEWVDGVKLNEQDAIERQGLKVLDLVNTGYTMQPQTAT
;
A
#
# COMPACT_ATOMS: atom_id res chain seq x y z
N MET A 1 3.03 1.98 13.24
CA MET A 1 4.08 1.84 12.19
C MET A 1 3.31 1.66 10.89
N ILE A 2 3.37 2.62 9.95
CA ILE A 2 2.83 2.43 8.60
C ILE A 2 3.41 1.09 8.11
N SER A 3 2.60 0.12 7.70
CA SER A 3 3.10 -1.23 7.41
C SER A 3 4.20 -1.19 6.34
N PHE A 4 5.45 -1.30 6.80
CA PHE A 4 6.65 -1.40 5.99
C PHE A 4 6.87 -2.87 5.65
N VAL A 5 6.79 -3.24 4.39
CA VAL A 5 7.27 -4.54 3.91
C VAL A 5 8.73 -4.34 3.51
N ALA A 6 9.65 -4.69 4.41
CA ALA A 6 11.06 -4.86 4.08
C ALA A 6 11.25 -6.28 3.53
N ALA A 7 11.43 -6.42 2.22
CA ALA A 7 11.80 -7.69 1.60
C ALA A 7 13.33 -7.85 1.64
N GLY A 8 13.85 -8.44 2.72
CA GLY A 8 15.25 -8.84 2.81
C GLY A 8 15.47 -10.22 2.15
N SER A 9 16.11 -10.27 0.99
CA SER A 9 16.62 -11.51 0.41
C SER A 9 18.07 -11.73 0.84
N GLN A 10 18.28 -12.52 1.89
CA GLN A 10 19.55 -13.20 2.09
C GLN A 10 19.56 -14.47 1.22
N ARG A 11 20.43 -14.53 0.21
CA ARG A 11 20.95 -15.83 -0.25
C ARG A 11 22.45 -15.78 -0.50
N PHE A 12 23.05 -16.83 0.06
CA PHE A 12 24.43 -17.25 0.04
C PHE A 12 25.02 -17.31 -1.37
N CYS A 13 26.22 -16.73 -1.53
CA CYS A 13 27.14 -17.07 -2.60
C CYS A 13 27.59 -18.53 -2.44
N SER A 14 27.52 -19.30 -3.52
CA SER A 14 28.39 -20.47 -3.71
C SER A 14 28.95 -20.39 -5.12
N SER A 15 30.23 -20.03 -5.17
CA SER A 15 31.07 -19.96 -6.36
C SER A 15 31.27 -21.35 -6.96
N SER A 16 31.21 -21.46 -8.29
CA SER A 16 31.98 -22.45 -9.04
C SER A 16 32.22 -21.94 -10.46
N LEU A 17 33.48 -21.55 -10.70
CA LEU A 17 34.09 -21.35 -12.00
C LEU A 17 33.99 -22.64 -12.84
N VAL A 18 33.66 -22.51 -14.13
CA VAL A 18 34.27 -23.36 -15.18
C VAL A 18 34.52 -22.52 -16.43
N LEU A 19 35.76 -22.60 -16.93
CA LEU A 19 36.37 -21.90 -18.05
C LEU A 19 36.26 -22.70 -19.37
N GLY A 20 35.81 -22.03 -20.44
CA GLY A 20 36.25 -22.17 -21.85
C GLY A 20 35.88 -23.43 -22.65
N PRO A 21 36.19 -23.52 -23.98
CA PRO A 21 36.60 -22.47 -24.94
C PRO A 21 35.82 -22.48 -26.29
N ARG A 22 36.04 -21.45 -27.13
CA ARG A 22 35.69 -21.44 -28.59
C ARG A 22 36.76 -22.20 -29.41
N PRO A 23 36.45 -22.65 -30.64
CA PRO A 23 37.07 -21.99 -31.81
C PRO A 23 36.26 -21.91 -33.13
N THR A 24 36.57 -20.84 -33.87
CA THR A 24 36.63 -20.57 -35.33
C THR A 24 36.12 -21.56 -36.40
N SER A 25 35.46 -21.05 -37.45
CA SER A 25 36.04 -20.94 -38.82
C SER A 25 35.08 -20.28 -39.84
N ALA A 26 35.63 -19.83 -40.96
CA ALA A 26 35.12 -18.85 -41.90
C ALA A 26 34.58 -19.44 -43.22
N SER A 27 33.71 -18.72 -43.93
CA SER A 27 33.70 -18.67 -45.41
C SER A 27 32.97 -17.43 -45.95
N ARG A 28 33.51 -16.89 -47.05
CA ARG A 28 33.12 -15.70 -47.86
C ARG A 28 32.82 -16.21 -49.30
N PRO A 29 32.42 -15.39 -50.30
CA PRO A 29 31.23 -14.53 -50.41
C PRO A 29 30.48 -14.77 -51.75
N LYS A 30 29.27 -14.21 -51.97
CA LYS A 30 28.77 -13.94 -53.32
C LYS A 30 28.10 -12.57 -53.42
N THR A 31 28.55 -11.85 -54.44
CA THR A 31 28.27 -10.49 -54.86
C THR A 31 26.90 -10.34 -55.53
N ARG A 32 26.20 -9.23 -55.27
CA ARG A 32 25.35 -8.61 -56.28
C ARG A 32 25.35 -7.08 -56.13
N ARG A 33 25.57 -6.43 -57.27
CA ARG A 33 25.90 -5.02 -57.47
C ARG A 33 24.82 -4.04 -57.02
N ALA A 34 25.33 -2.90 -56.55
CA ALA A 34 24.65 -1.70 -56.12
C ALA A 34 23.90 -0.96 -57.25
N ARG A 35 22.88 -0.20 -56.85
CA ARG A 35 22.33 0.93 -57.61
C ARG A 35 22.54 2.19 -56.76
N GLU A 36 23.17 3.17 -57.38
CA GLU A 36 23.63 4.43 -56.80
C GLU A 36 22.47 5.33 -56.38
N ALA A 37 22.61 5.99 -55.22
CA ALA A 37 21.94 7.24 -54.91
C ALA A 37 22.98 8.22 -54.37
N ARG A 38 23.03 9.39 -54.99
CA ARG A 38 24.05 10.44 -54.84
C ARG A 38 24.08 11.02 -53.42
N ALA A 39 25.30 11.26 -52.95
CA ALA A 39 25.61 11.91 -51.69
C ALA A 39 25.27 13.41 -51.73
N ALA A 40 24.56 13.89 -50.71
CA ALA A 40 24.57 15.28 -50.30
C ALA A 40 25.54 15.39 -49.11
N VAL A 41 26.55 16.25 -49.24
CA VAL A 41 27.47 16.61 -48.16
C VAL A 41 26.71 17.49 -47.18
N VAL A 42 26.53 17.01 -45.94
CA VAL A 42 26.17 17.85 -44.80
C VAL A 42 27.32 17.80 -43.82
N GLU A 43 27.93 18.95 -43.61
CA GLU A 43 29.03 19.21 -42.72
C GLU A 43 28.60 18.96 -41.26
N ALA A 44 29.30 18.07 -40.56
CA ALA A 44 28.98 17.69 -39.19
C ALA A 44 29.36 18.81 -38.20
N ARG A 45 28.36 19.41 -37.55
CA ARG A 45 28.56 20.29 -36.39
C ARG A 45 28.90 19.44 -35.16
N PRO A 46 29.91 19.80 -34.34
CA PRO A 46 30.18 19.08 -33.10
C PRO A 46 28.99 19.20 -32.13
N PRO A 47 28.75 18.19 -31.28
CA PRO A 47 27.60 18.16 -30.38
C PRO A 47 27.65 19.35 -29.42
N GLN A 48 26.57 20.13 -29.40
CA GLN A 48 26.39 21.18 -28.40
C GLN A 48 26.23 20.51 -27.02
N ALA A 49 27.05 20.94 -26.07
CA ALA A 49 26.88 20.58 -24.66
C ALA A 49 25.45 20.94 -24.22
N PRO A 50 24.79 20.12 -23.39
CA PRO A 50 23.44 20.41 -22.93
C PRO A 50 23.41 21.77 -22.24
N ALA A 51 22.43 22.59 -22.62
CA ALA A 51 22.23 23.91 -22.04
C ALA A 51 22.18 23.79 -20.50
N ARG A 52 23.10 24.48 -19.84
CA ARG A 52 23.12 24.62 -18.38
C ARG A 52 21.81 25.29 -17.99
N VAL A 53 20.85 24.51 -17.50
CA VAL A 53 19.61 25.04 -16.90
C VAL A 53 20.05 25.91 -15.74
N MET A 54 19.98 27.23 -15.94
CA MET A 54 20.28 28.21 -14.92
C MET A 54 19.16 28.11 -13.89
N ARG A 55 19.41 27.37 -12.80
CA ARG A 55 18.55 27.38 -11.62
C ARG A 55 18.37 28.84 -11.20
N PRO A 56 17.14 29.34 -10.96
CA PRO A 56 16.98 30.65 -10.35
C PRO A 56 17.73 30.61 -9.01
N ALA A 57 18.53 31.64 -8.77
CA ALA A 57 19.28 31.81 -7.54
C ALA A 57 18.35 31.57 -6.34
N VAL A 58 18.75 30.68 -5.45
CA VAL A 58 18.16 30.50 -4.13
C VAL A 58 18.21 31.87 -3.46
N ARG A 59 17.10 32.60 -3.49
CA ARG A 59 16.91 33.77 -2.65
C ARG A 59 16.94 33.25 -1.22
N ASP A 60 17.81 33.84 -0.42
CA ASP A 60 18.06 33.53 0.97
C ASP A 60 16.80 33.12 1.74
N ALA A 61 16.62 31.82 1.94
CA ALA A 61 15.54 31.22 2.71
C ALA A 61 15.81 31.28 4.23
N ASN A 62 16.40 32.38 4.72
CA ASN A 62 16.87 32.48 6.10
C ASN A 62 16.16 33.54 6.95
N LEU A 63 15.01 34.08 6.52
CA LEU A 63 14.25 35.07 7.30
C LEU A 63 12.75 34.78 7.45
N ILE A 64 12.28 33.56 7.12
CA ILE A 64 10.89 33.13 7.39
C ILE A 64 10.93 31.76 8.12
N VAL A 65 11.43 31.72 9.35
CA VAL A 65 11.57 30.42 10.09
C VAL A 65 10.85 30.43 11.45
N GLY A 66 10.27 31.57 11.86
CA GLY A 66 9.56 31.69 13.14
C GLY A 66 8.05 31.38 13.08
N GLY A 67 7.33 31.92 12.10
CA GLY A 67 5.86 31.82 12.02
C GLY A 67 5.33 30.47 11.51
N ASP A 68 5.95 29.97 10.44
CA ASP A 68 5.52 28.77 9.71
C ASP A 68 5.53 27.50 10.59
N ARG A 69 6.52 27.35 11.46
CA ARG A 69 6.60 26.18 12.36
C ARG A 69 5.53 26.21 13.45
N THR A 70 5.23 27.36 14.03
CA THR A 70 4.25 27.46 15.11
C THR A 70 2.84 27.23 14.59
N GLU A 71 2.51 27.78 13.42
CA GLU A 71 1.23 27.57 12.76
C GLU A 71 1.03 26.10 12.37
N ASP A 72 2.06 25.46 11.82
CA ASP A 72 2.03 24.03 11.48
C ASP A 72 1.89 23.13 12.72
N LEU A 73 2.58 23.43 13.83
CA LEU A 73 2.36 22.72 15.09
C LEU A 73 0.93 22.90 15.63
N GLN A 74 0.35 24.09 15.51
CA GLN A 74 -1.03 24.32 15.93
C GLN A 74 -2.02 23.56 15.03
N ALA A 75 -1.78 23.50 13.72
CA ALA A 75 -2.57 22.72 12.78
C ALA A 75 -2.50 21.22 13.12
N GLU A 76 -1.32 20.72 13.47
CA GLU A 76 -1.14 19.35 13.94
C GLU A 76 -1.94 19.09 15.23
N VAL A 77 -1.88 19.98 16.21
CA VAL A 77 -2.69 19.87 17.45
C VAL A 77 -4.19 19.87 17.14
N ARG A 78 -4.67 20.69 16.20
CA ARG A 78 -6.07 20.67 15.74
C ARG A 78 -6.43 19.32 15.12
N ALA A 79 -5.58 18.77 14.26
CA ALA A 79 -5.79 17.45 13.67
C ALA A 79 -5.85 16.35 14.75
N MET A 80 -4.98 16.42 15.75
CA MET A 80 -4.99 15.51 16.90
C MET A 80 -6.25 15.63 17.75
N ALA A 81 -6.74 16.85 17.98
CA ALA A 81 -7.99 17.07 18.67
C ALA A 81 -9.17 16.42 17.93
N ARG A 82 -9.19 16.49 16.59
CA ARG A 82 -10.20 15.77 15.77
C ARG A 82 -10.10 14.24 15.89
N ALA A 83 -8.93 13.72 16.24
CA ALA A 83 -8.67 12.28 16.39
C ALA A 83 -8.67 11.77 17.83
N VAL A 84 -9.04 12.59 18.81
CA VAL A 84 -9.06 12.18 20.23
C VAL A 84 -9.97 10.97 20.48
N ASN A 85 -11.04 10.84 19.68
CA ASN A 85 -12.00 9.74 19.75
C ASN A 85 -11.70 8.61 18.75
N ALA A 86 -10.50 8.59 18.15
CA ALA A 86 -10.12 7.52 17.24
C ALA A 86 -10.07 6.18 17.98
N SER A 87 -10.60 5.13 17.35
CA SER A 87 -10.64 3.81 17.97
C SER A 87 -9.24 3.26 18.21
N VAL A 88 -8.98 2.81 19.43
CA VAL A 88 -7.76 2.06 19.80
C VAL A 88 -8.14 0.60 20.03
N TYR A 89 -7.26 -0.32 19.61
CA TYR A 89 -7.51 -1.74 19.86
C TYR A 89 -7.44 -2.03 21.36
N SER A 90 -8.54 -2.58 21.88
CA SER A 90 -8.69 -3.01 23.26
C SER A 90 -9.59 -4.25 23.28
N PRO A 91 -9.06 -5.45 23.56
CA PRO A 91 -9.87 -6.67 23.53
C PRO A 91 -11.00 -6.65 24.57
N GLU A 92 -10.80 -5.96 25.70
CA GLU A 92 -11.81 -5.78 26.74
C GLU A 92 -12.99 -4.93 26.22
N ASP A 93 -12.71 -3.82 25.53
CA ASP A 93 -13.75 -2.95 24.98
C ASP A 93 -14.55 -3.66 23.89
N LEU A 94 -13.87 -4.42 23.02
CA LEU A 94 -14.54 -5.23 22.00
C LEU A 94 -15.43 -6.30 22.64
N ALA A 95 -14.99 -6.94 23.71
CA ALA A 95 -15.77 -7.95 24.42
C ALA A 95 -17.05 -7.36 25.04
N VAL A 96 -16.97 -6.17 25.65
CA VAL A 96 -18.14 -5.45 26.18
C VAL A 96 -19.08 -5.03 25.04
N GLN A 97 -18.52 -4.45 23.97
CA GLN A 97 -19.28 -3.93 22.85
C GLN A 97 -20.04 -5.02 22.09
N TYR A 98 -19.39 -6.14 21.77
CA TYR A 98 -19.99 -7.20 20.97
C TYR A 98 -20.66 -8.30 21.79
N GLY A 99 -20.27 -8.47 23.07
CA GLY A 99 -20.98 -9.33 24.00
C GLY A 99 -22.44 -8.91 24.21
N SER A 100 -22.74 -7.62 24.05
CA SER A 100 -24.11 -7.08 24.11
C SER A 100 -24.88 -7.13 22.77
N ARG A 101 -24.25 -7.60 21.68
CA ARG A 101 -24.82 -7.60 20.31
C ARG A 101 -24.88 -9.00 19.67
N PRO A 102 -25.56 -9.98 20.29
CA PRO A 102 -25.49 -11.39 19.89
C PRO A 102 -25.95 -11.66 18.45
N ILE A 103 -26.95 -10.92 17.96
CA ILE A 103 -27.47 -11.10 16.59
C ILE A 103 -26.40 -10.71 15.55
N LYS A 104 -25.71 -9.56 15.73
CA LYS A 104 -24.64 -9.12 14.83
C LYS A 104 -23.48 -10.12 14.83
N VAL A 105 -23.08 -10.58 16.02
CA VAL A 105 -22.03 -11.60 16.19
C VAL A 105 -22.38 -12.89 15.46
N LEU A 106 -23.61 -13.39 15.63
CA LEU A 106 -24.06 -14.62 14.99
C LEU A 106 -24.10 -14.48 13.46
N GLN A 107 -24.68 -13.39 12.94
CA GLN A 107 -24.73 -13.12 11.50
C GLN A 107 -23.33 -13.13 10.88
N ARG A 108 -22.40 -12.41 11.50
CA ARG A 108 -21.02 -12.33 11.01
C ARG A 108 -20.28 -13.66 11.14
N THR A 109 -20.51 -14.40 12.22
CA THR A 109 -19.97 -15.75 12.40
C THR A 109 -20.44 -16.69 11.30
N LEU A 110 -21.74 -16.67 10.97
CA LEU A 110 -22.30 -17.49 9.89
C LEU A 110 -21.70 -17.11 8.53
N GLU A 111 -21.53 -15.82 8.25
CA GLU A 111 -20.89 -15.35 7.02
C GLU A 111 -19.45 -15.88 6.87
N ILE A 112 -18.65 -15.76 7.93
CA ILE A 112 -17.25 -16.24 7.94
C ILE A 112 -17.20 -17.76 7.83
N LEU A 113 -18.01 -18.48 8.62
CA LEU A 113 -18.02 -19.95 8.64
C LEU A 113 -18.54 -20.54 7.33
N THR A 114 -19.53 -19.92 6.69
CA THR A 114 -20.02 -20.38 5.37
C THR A 114 -18.97 -20.15 4.28
N ALA A 115 -18.27 -19.01 4.29
CA ALA A 115 -17.17 -18.75 3.37
C ALA A 115 -16.01 -19.74 3.56
N ALA A 116 -15.55 -19.92 4.81
CA ALA A 116 -14.46 -20.83 5.14
C ALA A 116 -14.85 -22.30 4.91
N GLY A 117 -16.04 -22.71 5.32
CA GLY A 117 -16.55 -24.08 5.18
C GLY A 117 -16.76 -24.48 3.72
N SER A 118 -17.32 -23.59 2.89
CA SER A 118 -17.48 -23.87 1.45
C SER A 118 -16.13 -23.97 0.73
N PHE A 119 -15.15 -23.16 1.12
CA PHE A 119 -13.79 -23.26 0.60
C PHE A 119 -13.09 -24.55 1.07
N GLY A 120 -13.17 -24.87 2.36
CA GLY A 120 -12.60 -26.09 2.94
C GLY A 120 -13.17 -27.36 2.32
N LEU A 121 -14.49 -27.43 2.10
CA LEU A 121 -15.15 -28.54 1.41
C LEU A 121 -14.61 -28.71 -0.02
N LYS A 122 -14.42 -27.61 -0.74
CA LYS A 122 -13.85 -27.62 -2.09
C LYS A 122 -12.41 -28.13 -2.11
N LEU A 123 -11.57 -27.73 -1.14
CA LEU A 123 -10.21 -28.26 -0.99
C LEU A 123 -10.21 -29.75 -0.65
N PHE A 124 -11.10 -30.17 0.26
CA PHE A 124 -11.25 -31.57 0.64
C PHE A 124 -11.65 -32.45 -0.56
N LEU A 125 -12.63 -32.00 -1.35
CA LEU A 125 -13.05 -32.70 -2.56
C LEU A 125 -11.93 -32.77 -3.60
N ASP A 126 -11.18 -31.70 -3.81
CA ASP A 126 -10.06 -31.71 -4.75
C ASP A 126 -8.92 -32.64 -4.30
N LYS A 127 -8.65 -32.70 -2.99
CA LYS A 127 -7.68 -33.64 -2.42
C LYS A 127 -8.16 -35.09 -2.56
N ARG A 128 -9.43 -35.36 -2.24
CA ARG A 128 -10.05 -36.69 -2.40
C ARG A 128 -10.05 -37.16 -3.84
N ASN A 129 -10.25 -36.25 -4.79
CA ASN A 129 -10.28 -36.55 -6.22
C ASN A 129 -8.89 -36.52 -6.89
N GLY A 130 -7.81 -36.28 -6.14
CA GLY A 130 -6.44 -36.25 -6.67
C GLY A 130 -6.12 -35.09 -7.62
N VAL A 131 -6.96 -34.03 -7.65
CA VAL A 131 -6.83 -32.88 -8.56
C VAL A 131 -6.39 -31.59 -7.84
N PHE A 132 -5.96 -31.69 -6.58
CA PHE A 132 -5.56 -30.55 -5.76
C PHE A 132 -4.46 -29.73 -6.42
N ASP A 133 -3.37 -30.36 -6.85
CA ASP A 133 -2.23 -29.67 -7.45
C ASP A 133 -2.62 -28.93 -8.74
N GLN A 134 -3.45 -29.55 -9.58
CA GLN A 134 -3.93 -28.94 -10.83
C GLN A 134 -4.83 -27.72 -10.59
N LYS A 135 -5.51 -27.66 -9.44
CA LYS A 135 -6.46 -26.59 -9.11
C LYS A 135 -5.92 -25.56 -8.14
N LYS A 136 -4.67 -25.67 -7.67
CA LYS A 136 -4.06 -24.74 -6.71
C LYS A 136 -4.27 -23.28 -7.07
N ARG A 137 -3.94 -22.89 -8.30
CA ARG A 137 -4.09 -21.51 -8.79
C ARG A 137 -5.56 -21.05 -8.76
N LYS A 138 -6.48 -21.91 -9.17
CA LYS A 138 -7.93 -21.61 -9.12
C LYS A 138 -8.41 -21.40 -7.68
N ARG A 139 -7.89 -22.19 -6.73
CA ARG A 139 -8.24 -22.07 -5.30
C ARG A 139 -7.59 -20.84 -4.65
N ALA A 140 -6.38 -20.50 -5.04
CA ALA A 140 -5.73 -19.26 -4.62
C ALA A 140 -6.53 -18.02 -5.05
N ALA A 141 -6.95 -17.95 -6.31
CA ALA A 141 -7.83 -16.88 -6.79
C ALA A 141 -9.21 -16.85 -6.09
N GLU A 142 -9.75 -18.02 -5.76
CA GLU A 142 -10.99 -18.13 -4.98
C GLU A 142 -10.81 -17.61 -3.55
N LEU A 143 -9.71 -17.95 -2.87
CA LEU A 143 -9.37 -17.44 -1.54
C LEU A 143 -9.24 -15.92 -1.54
N ARG A 144 -8.55 -15.36 -2.54
CA ARG A 144 -8.42 -13.91 -2.74
C ARG A 144 -9.79 -13.22 -2.82
N ARG A 145 -10.72 -13.78 -3.61
CA ARG A 145 -12.10 -13.27 -3.74
C ARG A 145 -12.88 -13.41 -2.44
N ILE A 146 -12.70 -14.50 -1.71
CA ILE A 146 -13.31 -14.69 -0.39
C ILE A 146 -12.80 -13.60 0.57
N PHE A 147 -11.50 -13.36 0.65
CA PHE A 147 -10.93 -12.31 1.51
C PHE A 147 -11.43 -10.93 1.13
N THR A 148 -11.49 -10.62 -0.17
CA THR A 148 -12.04 -9.36 -0.68
C THR A 148 -13.50 -9.19 -0.26
N ARG A 149 -14.32 -10.25 -0.36
CA ARG A 149 -15.74 -10.23 0.01
C ARG A 149 -15.95 -10.13 1.52
N LEU A 150 -15.16 -10.85 2.31
CA LEU A 150 -15.25 -10.79 3.77
C LEU A 150 -14.81 -9.42 4.29
N GLY A 151 -13.95 -8.70 3.57
CA GLY A 151 -13.68 -7.30 3.82
C GLY A 151 -12.34 -7.03 4.51
N PRO A 152 -12.16 -5.84 5.11
CA PRO A 152 -10.84 -5.27 5.41
C PRO A 152 -9.93 -6.14 6.28
N THR A 153 -10.46 -6.80 7.30
CA THR A 153 -9.68 -7.69 8.19
C THR A 153 -9.05 -8.84 7.40
N PHE A 154 -9.84 -9.49 6.54
CA PHE A 154 -9.38 -10.62 5.73
C PHE A 154 -8.49 -10.20 4.58
N VAL A 155 -8.72 -9.02 3.99
CA VAL A 155 -7.79 -8.40 3.05
C VAL A 155 -6.43 -8.17 3.73
N LYS A 156 -6.40 -7.63 4.95
CA LYS A 156 -5.17 -7.43 5.73
C LYS A 156 -4.47 -8.75 6.09
N LEU A 157 -5.23 -9.78 6.46
CA LEU A 157 -4.70 -11.13 6.66
C LEU A 157 -4.05 -11.66 5.38
N GLY A 158 -4.73 -11.52 4.23
CA GLY A 158 -4.19 -11.90 2.94
C GLY A 158 -2.91 -11.17 2.56
N GLN A 159 -2.87 -9.85 2.78
CA GLN A 159 -1.67 -9.04 2.58
C GLN A 159 -0.49 -9.56 3.43
N GLY A 160 -0.73 -9.85 4.72
CA GLY A 160 0.30 -10.42 5.60
C GLY A 160 0.75 -11.84 5.19
N LEU A 161 -0.18 -12.67 4.69
CA LEU A 161 0.13 -14.01 4.20
C LEU A 161 0.93 -13.99 2.89
N SER A 162 0.69 -12.99 2.02
CA SER A 162 1.39 -12.86 0.73
C SER A 162 2.91 -12.65 0.85
N THR A 163 3.39 -12.26 2.04
CA THR A 163 4.81 -12.06 2.33
C THR A 163 5.44 -13.22 3.11
N ARG A 164 4.71 -14.33 3.32
CA ARG A 164 5.12 -15.45 4.18
C ARG A 164 5.20 -16.76 3.38
N PRO A 165 6.31 -16.99 2.64
CA PRO A 165 6.49 -18.20 1.84
C PRO A 165 6.63 -19.48 2.68
N ASP A 166 6.85 -19.34 4.00
CA ASP A 166 6.82 -20.42 4.97
C ASP A 166 5.41 -20.91 5.29
N ILE A 167 4.37 -20.12 4.99
CA ILE A 167 2.96 -20.43 5.30
C ILE A 167 2.16 -20.78 4.04
N CYS A 168 2.35 -20.04 2.95
CA CYS A 168 1.56 -20.19 1.73
C CYS A 168 2.38 -20.73 0.56
N PRO A 169 1.84 -21.66 -0.25
CA PRO A 169 2.50 -22.10 -1.48
C PRO A 169 2.55 -20.96 -2.52
N PRO A 170 3.46 -21.03 -3.52
CA PRO A 170 3.72 -19.92 -4.45
C PRO A 170 2.47 -19.37 -5.13
N GLU A 171 1.55 -20.23 -5.58
CA GLU A 171 0.34 -19.81 -6.27
C GLU A 171 -0.59 -18.98 -5.39
N TYR A 172 -0.57 -19.21 -4.06
CA TYR A 172 -1.34 -18.43 -3.09
C TYR A 172 -0.65 -17.11 -2.76
N LEU A 173 0.68 -17.09 -2.66
CA LEU A 173 1.42 -15.85 -2.44
C LEU A 173 1.16 -14.84 -3.56
N GLU A 174 1.27 -15.29 -4.81
CA GLU A 174 1.04 -14.45 -6.00
C GLU A 174 -0.39 -13.91 -6.05
N GLU A 175 -1.39 -14.76 -5.83
CA GLU A 175 -2.80 -14.33 -5.84
C GLU A 175 -3.14 -13.42 -4.65
N LEU A 176 -2.58 -13.66 -3.46
CA LEU A 176 -2.82 -12.80 -2.30
C LEU A 176 -2.06 -11.47 -2.40
N ALA A 177 -0.94 -11.41 -3.14
CA ALA A 177 -0.25 -10.16 -3.43
C ALA A 177 -1.14 -9.17 -4.20
N GLU A 178 -2.04 -9.66 -5.06
CA GLU A 178 -3.01 -8.81 -5.76
C GLU A 178 -3.99 -8.11 -4.80
N LEU A 179 -4.13 -8.52 -3.53
CA LEU A 179 -4.93 -7.78 -2.54
C LEU A 179 -4.31 -6.43 -2.16
N GLN A 180 -3.08 -6.17 -2.59
CA GLN A 180 -2.39 -4.89 -2.43
C GLN A 180 -2.76 -3.90 -3.54
N ASP A 181 -3.24 -4.38 -4.69
CA ASP A 181 -3.55 -3.57 -5.85
C ASP A 181 -5.06 -3.49 -6.12
N ALA A 182 -5.56 -2.27 -6.33
CA ALA A 182 -6.90 -1.95 -6.85
C ALA A 182 -8.07 -2.70 -6.19
N LEU A 183 -8.31 -2.41 -4.91
CA LEU A 183 -9.49 -2.94 -4.21
C LEU A 183 -10.78 -2.25 -4.64
N PRO A 184 -11.96 -2.88 -4.44
CA PRO A 184 -13.23 -2.27 -4.80
C PRO A 184 -13.43 -0.90 -4.14
N THR A 185 -14.01 0.03 -4.88
CA THR A 185 -14.42 1.35 -4.40
C THR A 185 -15.72 1.26 -3.57
N PHE A 186 -15.95 2.25 -2.70
CA PHE A 186 -17.24 2.53 -2.08
C PHE A 186 -17.82 3.84 -2.68
N PRO A 187 -19.11 4.16 -2.47
CA PRO A 187 -19.74 5.31 -3.10
C PRO A 187 -19.06 6.64 -2.78
N ASP A 188 -18.78 7.44 -3.81
CA ASP A 188 -18.06 8.71 -3.69
C ASP A 188 -18.80 9.71 -2.79
N ALA A 189 -20.14 9.68 -2.82
CA ALA A 189 -20.98 10.49 -1.94
C ALA A 189 -20.73 10.21 -0.45
N GLU A 190 -20.46 8.96 -0.06
CA GLU A 190 -20.11 8.61 1.32
C GLU A 190 -18.71 9.11 1.68
N ALA A 191 -17.77 9.09 0.71
CA ALA A 191 -16.42 9.62 0.91
C ALA A 191 -16.46 11.15 1.14
N PHE A 192 -17.18 11.86 0.28
CA PHE A 192 -17.36 13.31 0.36
C PHE A 192 -18.06 13.73 1.65
N SER A 193 -19.15 13.05 2.01
CA SER A 193 -19.82 13.28 3.30
C SER A 193 -18.90 13.00 4.50
N CYS A 194 -18.01 12.01 4.39
CA CYS A 194 -17.02 11.72 5.43
C CYS A 194 -16.03 12.88 5.57
N ILE A 195 -15.53 13.43 4.47
CA ILE A 195 -14.61 14.59 4.48
C ILE A 195 -15.25 15.77 5.20
N GLU A 196 -16.47 16.15 4.81
CA GLU A 196 -17.14 17.32 5.39
C GLU A 196 -17.43 17.15 6.88
N ARG A 197 -17.90 15.96 7.28
CA ARG A 197 -18.17 15.64 8.69
C ARG A 197 -16.91 15.69 9.55
N GLU A 198 -15.81 15.15 9.03
CA GLU A 198 -14.54 15.04 9.77
C GLU A 198 -13.80 16.38 9.88
N LEU A 199 -13.88 17.22 8.85
CA LEU A 199 -13.21 18.52 8.82
C LEU A 199 -14.10 19.67 9.30
N GLY A 200 -15.42 19.48 9.34
CA GLY A 200 -16.40 20.51 9.73
C GLY A 200 -16.53 21.64 8.71
N LEU A 201 -16.14 21.38 7.46
CA LEU A 201 -16.07 22.36 6.36
C LEU A 201 -16.67 21.74 5.09
N SER A 202 -17.30 22.56 4.26
CA SER A 202 -17.81 22.12 2.95
C SER A 202 -16.67 21.80 1.99
N LEU A 203 -16.86 20.84 1.08
CA LEU A 203 -15.85 20.50 0.08
C LEU A 203 -15.39 21.73 -0.74
N ASP A 204 -16.33 22.56 -1.19
CA ASP A 204 -16.04 23.76 -2.00
C ASP A 204 -15.19 24.81 -1.26
N SER A 205 -15.31 24.85 0.07
CA SER A 205 -14.47 25.74 0.90
C SER A 205 -13.04 25.24 1.05
N ILE A 206 -12.83 23.92 0.94
CA ILE A 206 -11.52 23.28 1.11
C ILE A 206 -10.80 23.16 -0.24
N PHE A 207 -11.52 22.71 -1.27
CA PHE A 207 -10.98 22.34 -2.56
C PHE A 207 -11.61 23.15 -3.69
N SER A 208 -10.75 23.76 -4.51
CA SER A 208 -11.13 24.39 -5.77
C SER A 208 -11.52 23.37 -6.85
N SER A 209 -10.99 22.15 -6.74
CA SER A 209 -11.41 20.99 -7.52
C SER A 209 -11.09 19.70 -6.78
N ILE A 210 -11.93 18.68 -6.94
CA ILE A 210 -11.70 17.31 -6.47
C ILE A 210 -12.16 16.33 -7.55
N SER A 211 -11.41 15.24 -7.74
CA SER A 211 -11.75 14.22 -8.73
C SER A 211 -13.11 13.59 -8.41
N PRO A 212 -14.02 13.43 -9.40
CA PRO A 212 -15.36 12.91 -9.15
C PRO A 212 -15.35 11.42 -8.76
N SER A 213 -14.32 10.69 -9.18
CA SER A 213 -14.04 9.31 -8.82
C SER A 213 -12.70 9.22 -8.10
N PRO A 214 -12.49 8.21 -7.25
CA PRO A 214 -11.19 7.98 -6.64
C PRO A 214 -10.19 7.66 -7.74
N ILE A 215 -9.02 8.30 -7.65
CA ILE A 215 -7.86 7.89 -8.44
C ILE A 215 -7.39 6.50 -8.01
N ALA A 216 -7.75 6.10 -6.78
CA ALA A 216 -7.40 4.81 -6.28
C ALA A 216 -8.12 4.32 -5.02
N ALA A 217 -7.98 3.03 -4.76
CA ALA A 217 -8.56 2.36 -3.60
C ALA A 217 -7.56 1.41 -2.94
N ALA A 218 -7.43 1.57 -1.63
CA ALA A 218 -6.61 0.75 -0.75
C ALA A 218 -7.50 -0.07 0.21
N SER A 219 -6.87 -0.88 1.07
CA SER A 219 -7.60 -1.78 1.97
C SER A 219 -8.46 -1.06 3.00
N LEU A 220 -8.03 0.11 3.46
CA LEU A 220 -8.73 0.88 4.50
C LEU A 220 -9.48 2.11 3.98
N GLY A 221 -9.36 2.45 2.70
CA GLY A 221 -9.87 3.73 2.19
C GLY A 221 -9.73 3.91 0.69
N GLN A 222 -10.12 5.09 0.22
CA GLN A 222 -9.95 5.56 -1.15
C GLN A 222 -9.08 6.81 -1.18
N VAL A 223 -8.47 7.10 -2.32
CA VAL A 223 -7.68 8.32 -2.54
C VAL A 223 -8.31 9.11 -3.68
N TYR A 224 -8.44 10.42 -3.47
CA TYR A 224 -8.91 11.40 -4.44
C TYR A 224 -7.79 12.39 -4.75
N LYS A 225 -7.75 12.90 -5.97
CA LYS A 225 -6.88 14.01 -6.35
C LYS A 225 -7.67 15.30 -6.22
N ALA A 226 -7.13 16.28 -5.50
CA ALA A 226 -7.80 17.56 -5.27
C ALA A 226 -6.82 18.74 -5.35
N GLN A 227 -7.35 19.95 -5.45
CA GLN A 227 -6.59 21.19 -5.43
C GLN A 227 -7.12 22.12 -4.34
N LEU A 228 -6.26 22.52 -3.40
CA LEU A 228 -6.64 23.36 -2.26
C LEU A 228 -7.04 24.77 -2.68
N THR A 229 -8.14 25.30 -2.13
CA THR A 229 -8.67 26.62 -2.49
C THR A 229 -7.73 27.76 -2.08
N TYR A 230 -7.11 27.68 -0.90
CA TYR A 230 -6.30 28.78 -0.35
C TYR A 230 -4.91 28.91 -1.00
N SER A 231 -4.30 27.80 -1.44
CA SER A 231 -2.92 27.78 -1.97
C SER A 231 -2.82 27.38 -3.44
N GLY A 232 -3.85 26.73 -4.01
CA GLY A 232 -3.78 26.13 -5.34
C GLY A 232 -2.91 24.85 -5.41
N GLN A 233 -2.39 24.36 -4.28
CA GLN A 233 -1.56 23.15 -4.26
C GLN A 233 -2.41 21.90 -4.55
N THR A 234 -1.82 20.99 -5.33
CA THR A 234 -2.43 19.68 -5.63
C THR A 234 -2.13 18.71 -4.50
N VAL A 235 -3.16 17.99 -4.04
CA VAL A 235 -3.09 17.09 -2.89
C VAL A 235 -3.74 15.74 -3.20
N ALA A 236 -3.26 14.71 -2.52
CA ALA A 236 -3.93 13.42 -2.37
C ALA A 236 -4.78 13.44 -1.09
N VAL A 237 -6.07 13.18 -1.23
CA VAL A 237 -7.03 13.12 -0.12
C VAL A 237 -7.44 11.68 0.08
N LYS A 238 -6.93 11.04 1.13
CA LYS A 238 -7.28 9.67 1.49
C LYS A 238 -8.42 9.65 2.50
N VAL A 239 -9.50 8.96 2.15
CA VAL A 239 -10.71 8.86 2.96
C VAL A 239 -10.92 7.42 3.42
N GLN A 240 -11.13 7.23 4.71
CA GLN A 240 -11.35 5.93 5.32
C GLN A 240 -12.70 5.33 4.87
N ARG A 241 -12.75 3.99 4.68
CA ARG A 241 -13.99 3.28 4.35
C ARG A 241 -15.04 3.46 5.45
N PRO A 242 -16.29 3.76 5.10
CA PRO A 242 -17.40 3.84 6.05
C PRO A 242 -17.58 2.54 6.84
N GLY A 243 -17.82 2.66 8.15
CA GLY A 243 -18.08 1.52 9.04
C GLY A 243 -16.90 0.57 9.29
N ILE A 244 -15.69 0.89 8.81
CA ILE A 244 -14.56 -0.03 8.88
C ILE A 244 -14.14 -0.39 10.30
N GLU A 245 -14.23 0.56 11.24
CA GLU A 245 -13.87 0.34 12.66
C GLU A 245 -14.77 -0.72 13.31
N GLU A 246 -16.08 -0.67 13.04
CA GLU A 246 -17.03 -1.67 13.54
C GLU A 246 -16.81 -3.03 12.88
N ALA A 247 -16.58 -3.06 11.55
CA ALA A 247 -16.33 -4.30 10.83
C ALA A 247 -15.05 -5.00 11.32
N ILE A 248 -13.95 -4.26 11.44
CA ILE A 248 -12.67 -4.79 11.92
C ILE A 248 -12.76 -5.20 13.38
N GLY A 249 -13.40 -4.41 14.23
CA GLY A 249 -13.58 -4.74 15.64
C GLY A 249 -14.38 -6.02 15.85
N LEU A 250 -15.47 -6.20 15.11
CA LEU A 250 -16.28 -7.43 15.18
C LEU A 250 -15.48 -8.64 14.68
N ASP A 251 -14.73 -8.50 13.59
CA ASP A 251 -13.89 -9.59 13.07
C ASP A 251 -12.82 -10.01 14.09
N PHE A 252 -12.13 -9.05 14.72
CA PHE A 252 -11.12 -9.37 15.73
C PHE A 252 -11.70 -9.97 17.00
N TYR A 253 -12.89 -9.54 17.42
CA TYR A 253 -13.62 -10.20 18.51
C TYR A 253 -13.85 -11.69 18.20
N LEU A 254 -14.31 -12.00 16.98
CA LEU A 254 -14.57 -13.38 16.54
C LEU A 254 -13.28 -14.20 16.38
N ILE A 255 -12.26 -13.65 15.73
CA ILE A 255 -10.98 -14.31 15.49
C ILE A 255 -10.26 -14.58 16.81
N ARG A 256 -10.28 -13.63 17.75
CA ARG A 256 -9.73 -13.81 19.10
C ARG A 256 -10.46 -14.92 19.85
N GLY A 257 -11.79 -14.96 19.76
CA GLY A 257 -12.61 -16.06 20.30
C GLY A 257 -12.16 -17.42 19.76
N LEU A 258 -11.96 -17.54 18.44
CA LEU A 258 -11.40 -18.73 17.81
C LEU A 258 -9.99 -19.07 18.31
N GLY A 259 -9.13 -18.07 18.51
CA GLY A 259 -7.80 -18.23 19.08
C GLY A 259 -7.82 -18.91 20.46
N PHE A 260 -8.77 -18.56 21.33
CA PHE A 260 -8.94 -19.23 22.62
C PHE A 260 -9.30 -20.71 22.46
N PHE A 261 -10.17 -21.06 21.51
CA PHE A 261 -10.49 -22.46 21.22
C PHE A 261 -9.25 -23.22 20.70
N ILE A 262 -8.47 -22.61 19.81
CA ILE A 262 -7.25 -23.23 19.27
C ILE A 262 -6.24 -23.49 20.40
N ASN A 263 -5.91 -22.48 21.22
CA ASN A 263 -4.97 -22.64 22.33
C ASN A 263 -5.43 -23.71 23.34
N LYS A 264 -6.74 -23.88 23.53
CA LYS A 264 -7.29 -24.83 24.50
C LYS A 264 -7.35 -26.28 24.01
N TYR A 265 -7.52 -26.48 22.69
CA TYR A 265 -7.84 -27.79 22.12
C TYR A 265 -6.82 -28.31 21.08
N VAL A 266 -5.84 -27.50 20.70
CA VAL A 266 -4.83 -27.87 19.67
C VAL A 266 -3.43 -27.83 20.28
N ASP A 267 -3.02 -28.93 20.89
CA ASP A 267 -1.71 -29.07 21.57
C ASP A 267 -0.50 -29.01 20.62
N ILE A 268 -0.72 -29.02 19.31
CA ILE A 268 0.34 -28.97 18.28
C ILE A 268 0.87 -27.53 18.08
N ILE A 269 0.11 -26.52 18.48
CA ILE A 269 0.49 -25.11 18.31
C ILE A 269 1.07 -24.62 19.64
N THR A 270 2.41 -24.62 19.75
CA THR A 270 3.12 -24.16 20.97
C THR A 270 3.10 -22.63 21.13
N SER A 271 2.68 -21.90 20.10
CA SER A 271 2.63 -20.44 20.10
C SER A 271 1.29 -19.93 20.63
N ASP A 272 1.32 -18.86 21.43
CA ASP A 272 0.10 -18.18 21.87
C ASP A 272 -0.59 -17.49 20.68
N VAL A 273 -1.58 -18.19 20.11
CA VAL A 273 -2.35 -17.71 18.96
C VAL A 273 -3.10 -16.42 19.30
N VAL A 274 -3.58 -16.31 20.54
CA VAL A 274 -4.32 -15.14 21.03
C VAL A 274 -3.40 -13.91 21.07
N ALA A 275 -2.16 -14.06 21.54
CA ALA A 275 -1.17 -12.99 21.52
C ALA A 275 -0.78 -12.56 20.08
N LEU A 276 -0.68 -13.51 19.15
CA LEU A 276 -0.42 -13.21 17.74
C LEU A 276 -1.57 -12.41 17.11
N ILE A 277 -2.82 -12.79 17.42
CA ILE A 277 -4.02 -12.07 16.98
C ILE A 277 -4.01 -10.64 17.55
N ASP A 278 -3.66 -10.45 18.82
CA ASP A 278 -3.60 -9.12 19.44
C ASP A 278 -2.56 -8.21 18.80
N GLU A 279 -1.37 -8.73 18.51
CA GLU A 279 -0.35 -7.97 17.79
C GLU A 279 -0.83 -7.59 16.40
N PHE A 280 -1.42 -8.53 15.67
CA PHE A 280 -1.97 -8.24 14.35
C PHE A 280 -3.09 -7.20 14.41
N ALA A 281 -4.02 -7.34 15.36
CA ALA A 281 -5.11 -6.39 15.58
C ALA A 281 -4.59 -4.99 15.93
N ARG A 282 -3.61 -4.89 16.84
CA ARG A 282 -2.96 -3.62 17.20
C ARG A 282 -2.35 -2.95 15.97
N ARG A 283 -1.70 -3.70 15.08
CA ARG A 283 -1.17 -3.14 13.82
C ARG A 283 -2.26 -2.65 12.89
N VAL A 284 -3.34 -3.41 12.71
CA VAL A 284 -4.46 -3.00 11.86
C VAL A 284 -5.14 -1.73 12.41
N TYR A 285 -5.38 -1.66 13.73
CA TYR A 285 -5.95 -0.46 14.36
C TYR A 285 -5.03 0.76 14.30
N GLN A 286 -3.71 0.56 14.37
CA GLN A 286 -2.75 1.65 14.13
C GLN A 286 -2.90 2.24 12.72
N GLU A 287 -3.19 1.41 11.71
CA GLU A 287 -3.43 1.90 10.36
C GLU A 287 -4.79 2.58 10.15
N LEU A 288 -5.77 2.34 11.04
CA LEU A 288 -7.07 3.01 10.99
C LEU A 288 -6.99 4.49 11.37
N ASN A 289 -6.10 4.85 12.29
CA ASN A 289 -5.95 6.24 12.73
C ASN A 289 -5.02 7.03 11.80
N TYR A 290 -5.61 7.89 10.96
CA TYR A 290 -4.88 8.66 9.96
C TYR A 290 -4.06 9.83 10.53
N VAL A 291 -4.28 10.22 11.79
CA VAL A 291 -3.43 11.23 12.46
C VAL A 291 -2.02 10.69 12.77
N GLN A 292 -1.75 9.42 12.50
CA GLN A 292 -0.39 8.90 12.40
C GLN A 292 0.46 9.54 11.27
N GLY A 293 -0.01 10.58 10.58
CA GLY A 293 0.84 11.51 9.80
C GLY A 293 2.08 12.02 10.56
N GLN A 294 2.11 11.90 11.90
CA GLN A 294 3.32 12.14 12.70
C GLN A 294 4.47 11.22 12.33
N ASN A 295 4.16 9.98 11.93
CA ASN A 295 5.15 9.05 11.39
C ASN A 295 5.73 9.60 10.09
N ALA A 296 4.90 10.23 9.24
CA ALA A 296 5.39 10.88 8.02
C ALA A 296 6.28 12.08 8.32
N ARG A 297 5.90 12.93 9.27
CA ARG A 297 6.75 14.04 9.73
C ARG A 297 8.06 13.56 10.34
N ARG A 298 8.01 12.51 11.18
CA ARG A 298 9.21 11.91 11.79
C ARG A 298 10.10 11.28 10.73
N PHE A 299 9.52 10.59 9.77
CA PHE A 299 10.24 10.01 8.66
C PHE A 299 10.89 11.09 7.79
N LYS A 300 10.17 12.18 7.46
CA LYS A 300 10.72 13.35 6.77
C LYS A 300 11.93 13.93 7.50
N LYS A 301 11.88 14.03 8.84
CA LYS A 301 13.02 14.48 9.66
C LYS A 301 14.21 13.50 9.62
N LEU A 302 13.95 12.20 9.64
CA LEU A 302 14.99 11.16 9.65
C LEU A 302 15.72 11.04 8.31
N TYR A 303 15.07 11.41 7.20
CA TYR A 303 15.61 11.31 5.84
C TYR A 303 15.74 12.68 5.16
N ALA A 304 15.79 13.77 5.93
CA ALA A 304 15.88 15.13 5.38
C ALA A 304 17.19 15.39 4.62
N ASP A 305 18.23 14.61 4.89
CA ASP A 305 19.56 14.66 4.30
C ASP A 305 19.71 13.76 3.05
N ARG A 306 18.67 13.00 2.70
CA ARG A 306 18.66 12.03 1.60
C ARG A 306 17.96 12.60 0.38
N GLU A 307 18.74 13.00 -0.63
CA GLU A 307 18.20 13.54 -1.90
C GLU A 307 17.45 12.48 -2.74
N ASP A 308 17.62 11.20 -2.44
CA ASP A 308 16.97 10.06 -3.09
C ASP A 308 15.59 9.71 -2.50
N ILE A 309 15.16 10.39 -1.42
CA ILE A 309 13.91 10.10 -0.70
C ILE A 309 13.04 11.35 -0.64
N LEU A 310 11.87 11.28 -1.29
CA LEU A 310 10.83 12.28 -1.16
C LEU A 310 9.78 11.83 -0.15
N VAL A 311 9.45 12.71 0.81
CA VAL A 311 8.38 12.48 1.79
C VAL A 311 7.33 13.57 1.62
N PRO A 312 6.10 13.22 1.17
CA PRO A 312 5.04 14.19 0.96
C PRO A 312 4.73 15.00 2.21
N ASP A 313 4.49 16.31 2.05
CA ASP A 313 4.00 17.14 3.15
C ASP A 313 2.57 16.77 3.56
N ILE A 314 2.29 16.83 4.87
CA ILE A 314 0.96 16.59 5.43
C ILE A 314 0.27 17.94 5.63
N PHE A 315 -0.96 18.04 5.15
CA PHE A 315 -1.80 19.22 5.34
C PHE A 315 -2.70 19.02 6.56
N TRP A 316 -2.18 19.38 7.73
CA TRP A 316 -2.81 19.07 9.02
C TRP A 316 -4.18 19.71 9.22
N ASP A 317 -4.39 20.92 8.72
CA ASP A 317 -5.70 21.59 8.80
C ASP A 317 -6.80 20.81 8.08
N TYR A 318 -6.43 20.00 7.09
CA TYR A 318 -7.30 19.15 6.29
C TYR A 318 -7.08 17.66 6.59
N THR A 319 -6.60 17.33 7.79
CA THR A 319 -6.40 15.96 8.28
C THR A 319 -7.19 15.70 9.55
N SER A 320 -7.70 14.48 9.70
CA SER A 320 -8.46 13.96 10.85
C SER A 320 -8.12 12.48 11.09
N SER A 321 -8.87 11.81 11.99
CA SER A 321 -8.73 10.36 12.20
C SER A 321 -9.12 9.52 10.98
N LYS A 322 -10.01 10.04 10.12
CA LYS A 322 -10.58 9.32 8.95
C LYS A 322 -10.25 9.96 7.60
N VAL A 323 -9.64 11.14 7.59
CA VAL A 323 -9.21 11.87 6.38
C VAL A 323 -7.74 12.22 6.50
N LEU A 324 -6.93 11.84 5.51
CA LEU A 324 -5.51 12.23 5.42
C LEU A 324 -5.30 13.04 4.15
N THR A 325 -4.86 14.28 4.30
CA THR A 325 -4.51 15.14 3.16
C THR A 325 -3.01 15.33 3.11
N MET A 326 -2.41 14.99 1.97
CA MET A 326 -0.96 15.08 1.75
C MET A 326 -0.64 15.61 0.37
N GLU A 327 0.58 16.09 0.18
CA GLU A 327 1.10 16.55 -1.10
C GLU A 327 0.93 15.48 -2.19
N TRP A 328 0.50 15.92 -3.37
CA TRP A 328 0.46 15.06 -4.54
C TRP A 328 1.87 14.83 -5.06
N VAL A 329 2.25 13.56 -5.22
CA VAL A 329 3.53 13.16 -5.81
C VAL A 329 3.28 12.35 -7.06
N ASP A 330 3.85 12.80 -8.18
CA ASP A 330 3.89 12.03 -9.42
C ASP A 330 5.05 11.04 -9.37
N GLY A 331 4.80 9.77 -9.70
CA GLY A 331 5.82 8.72 -9.69
C GLY A 331 5.32 7.39 -10.22
N VAL A 332 6.27 6.51 -10.56
CA VAL A 332 5.99 5.14 -11.01
C VAL A 332 6.04 4.19 -9.82
N LYS A 333 5.09 3.25 -9.75
CA LYS A 333 5.08 2.25 -8.68
C LYS A 333 6.30 1.33 -8.76
N LEU A 334 6.82 0.95 -7.59
CA LEU A 334 7.99 0.05 -7.50
C LEU A 334 7.75 -1.36 -8.03
N ASN A 335 6.50 -1.81 -8.11
CA ASN A 335 6.15 -3.13 -8.66
C ASN A 335 6.06 -3.12 -10.19
N GLU A 336 6.13 -1.95 -10.85
CA GLU A 336 6.14 -1.81 -12.30
C GLU A 336 7.56 -1.85 -12.86
N GLN A 337 8.16 -3.04 -12.79
CA GLN A 337 9.55 -3.29 -13.17
C GLN A 337 9.88 -2.76 -14.57
N ASP A 338 8.99 -3.00 -15.54
CA ASP A 338 9.12 -2.52 -16.91
C ASP A 338 9.15 -0.98 -17.04
N ALA A 339 8.39 -0.27 -16.19
CA ALA A 339 8.32 1.18 -16.22
C ALA A 339 9.56 1.82 -15.58
N ILE A 340 10.09 1.20 -14.53
CA ILE A 340 11.34 1.59 -13.86
C ILE A 340 12.55 1.40 -14.79
N GLU A 341 12.61 0.26 -15.47
CA GLU A 341 13.69 -0.05 -16.41
C GLU A 341 13.70 0.91 -17.61
N ARG A 342 12.52 1.33 -18.10
CA ARG A 342 12.40 2.37 -19.15
C ARG A 342 12.90 3.74 -18.71
N GLN A 343 12.91 4.03 -17.41
CA GLN A 343 13.48 5.26 -16.85
C GLN A 343 15.00 5.15 -16.61
N GLY A 344 15.63 4.03 -16.99
CA GLY A 344 17.07 3.80 -16.82
C GLY A 344 17.49 3.52 -15.38
N LEU A 345 16.53 3.28 -14.49
CA LEU A 345 16.76 2.94 -13.09
C LEU A 345 16.87 1.41 -12.97
N LYS A 346 17.88 0.93 -12.23
CA LYS A 346 17.96 -0.50 -11.89
C LYS A 346 17.12 -0.74 -10.64
N VAL A 347 16.17 -1.67 -10.74
CA VAL A 347 15.27 -2.07 -9.64
C VAL A 347 16.05 -2.47 -8.38
N LEU A 348 17.22 -3.09 -8.55
CA LEU A 348 18.13 -3.46 -7.47
C LEU A 348 18.69 -2.26 -6.70
N ASP A 349 18.92 -1.12 -7.36
CA ASP A 349 19.44 0.08 -6.71
C ASP A 349 18.33 0.75 -5.87
N LEU A 350 17.07 0.70 -6.34
CA LEU A 350 15.89 1.17 -5.60
C LEU A 350 15.60 0.31 -4.35
N VAL A 351 15.77 -1.01 -4.45
CA VAL A 351 15.60 -1.95 -3.32
C VAL A 351 16.71 -1.79 -2.28
N ASN A 352 17.93 -1.45 -2.69
CA ASN A 352 19.05 -1.17 -1.78
C ASN A 352 18.94 0.19 -1.07
N THR A 353 18.31 1.19 -1.72
CA THR A 353 17.96 2.47 -1.08
C THR A 353 16.79 2.33 -0.10
N GLY A 354 15.92 1.35 -0.32
CA GLY A 354 15.25 0.63 0.77
C GLY A 354 14.24 1.41 1.60
N TYR A 355 13.68 2.54 1.18
CA TYR A 355 12.52 3.13 1.87
C TYR A 355 11.60 3.90 0.92
N THR A 356 10.33 3.54 0.86
CA THR A 356 9.34 4.22 0.00
C THR A 356 8.09 4.55 0.78
N MET A 357 7.81 5.84 0.90
CA MET A 357 6.49 6.35 1.23
C MET A 357 5.65 6.30 -0.03
N GLN A 358 4.91 5.21 -0.24
CA GLN A 358 3.92 5.20 -1.30
C GLN A 358 2.61 5.80 -0.78
N PRO A 359 2.12 6.91 -1.37
CA PRO A 359 0.70 7.03 -1.57
C PRO A 359 0.31 5.73 -2.26
N GLN A 360 -0.47 4.86 -1.61
CA GLN A 360 -1.00 3.74 -2.36
C GLN A 360 -1.78 4.35 -3.52
N THR A 361 -1.25 4.09 -4.71
CA THR A 361 -1.80 4.31 -6.05
C THR A 361 -1.82 5.75 -6.59
N ALA A 362 -0.88 6.01 -7.51
CA ALA A 362 -1.04 6.79 -8.74
C ALA A 362 -0.33 5.99 -9.85
N THR A 363 -0.93 5.93 -11.04
CA THR A 363 -0.38 5.37 -12.30
C THR A 363 0.75 6.20 -12.87
#